data_AF-A0A150MTQ3-F1
#
_entry.id   AF-A0A150MTQ3-F1
#
_cell.length_a   1.000
_cell.length_b   1.000
_cell.length_c   1.000
_cell.angle_alpha   90.00
_cell.angle_beta   90.00
_cell.angle_gamma   90.00
#
_symmetry.space_group_name_H-M   'P 1'
#
loop_
_entity.id
_entity.type
_entity.pdbx_description
1 polymer ?
#
loop_
_entity_poly.entity_id
_entity_poly.type
_entity_poly.pdbx_seq_one_letter_code
_entity_poly.pdbx_strand_id
1 'polypeptide(L)'
;MSSMVESIEKEMKRRAYEAAMAILQSYQGQVHEAMEEFQGGIRGFYRANDESIPYWQGEAREAYEWVYADLKQIEARIEATADELIDEISREIARLRRMIEEL
;
A
#
# COMPACT_ATOMS: atom_id res chain seq x y z
N MET A 1 4.33 -44.52 -15.50
CA MET A 1 3.08 -43.86 -15.06
C MET A 1 3.30 -42.86 -13.91
N SER A 2 4.23 -43.05 -12.96
CA SER A 2 4.43 -42.04 -11.90
C SER A 2 4.98 -40.69 -12.41
N SER A 3 5.84 -40.69 -13.43
CA SER A 3 6.39 -39.43 -13.98
C SER A 3 5.35 -38.50 -14.63
N MET A 4 4.24 -39.04 -15.14
CA MET A 4 3.18 -38.24 -15.74
C MET A 4 2.33 -37.58 -14.64
N VAL A 5 2.05 -38.31 -13.56
CA VAL A 5 1.33 -37.78 -12.40
C VAL A 5 2.17 -36.71 -11.70
N GLU A 6 3.45 -36.96 -11.45
CA GLU A 6 4.39 -36.00 -10.87
C GLU A 6 4.50 -34.71 -11.71
N SER A 7 4.52 -34.82 -13.04
CA SER A 7 4.55 -33.67 -13.95
C SER A 7 3.26 -32.84 -13.87
N ILE A 8 2.10 -33.49 -13.83
CA ILE A 8 0.80 -32.83 -13.67
C ILE A 8 0.73 -32.11 -12.31
N GLU A 9 1.19 -32.74 -11.24
CA GLU A 9 1.21 -32.14 -9.90
C GLU A 9 2.11 -30.89 -9.84
N LYS A 10 3.29 -30.94 -10.44
CA LYS A 10 4.19 -29.77 -10.52
C LYS A 10 3.56 -28.62 -11.29
N GLU A 11 2.94 -28.90 -12.44
CA GLU A 11 2.27 -27.89 -13.25
C GLU A 11 1.06 -27.28 -12.51
N MET A 12 0.28 -28.09 -11.79
CA MET A 12 -0.81 -27.58 -10.95
C MET A 12 -0.30 -26.65 -9.84
N LYS A 13 0.80 -27.01 -9.16
CA LYS A 13 1.41 -26.16 -8.12
C LYS A 13 1.94 -24.85 -8.71
N ARG A 14 2.62 -24.92 -9.86
CA ARG A 14 3.10 -23.72 -10.57
C ARG A 14 1.95 -22.75 -10.85
N ARG A 15 0.86 -23.23 -11.46
CA ARG A 15 -0.32 -22.38 -11.76
C ARG A 15 -0.96 -21.79 -10.52
N ALA A 16 -1.00 -22.54 -9.41
CA ALA A 16 -1.53 -22.03 -8.15
C ALA A 16 -0.66 -20.87 -7.61
N TYR A 17 0.67 -20.99 -7.67
CA TYR A 17 1.58 -19.92 -7.27
C TYR A 17 1.51 -18.71 -8.21
N GLU A 18 1.39 -18.92 -9.52
CA GLU A 18 1.19 -17.85 -10.50
C GLU A 18 -0.10 -17.08 -10.25
N ALA A 19 -1.21 -17.79 -9.97
CA ALA A 19 -2.48 -17.16 -9.64
C ALA A 19 -2.40 -16.34 -8.35
N ALA A 20 -1.73 -16.87 -7.31
CA ALA A 20 -1.52 -16.14 -6.06
C ALA A 20 -0.68 -14.86 -6.27
N MET A 21 0.39 -14.93 -7.07
CA MET A 21 1.19 -13.75 -7.42
C MET A 21 0.37 -12.70 -8.16
N ALA A 22 -0.48 -13.10 -9.11
CA ALA A 22 -1.33 -12.16 -9.85
C ALA A 22 -2.31 -11.41 -8.94
N ILE A 23 -2.88 -12.10 -7.95
CA ILE A 23 -3.74 -11.47 -6.93
C ILE A 23 -2.95 -10.46 -6.09
N LEU A 24 -1.76 -10.85 -5.63
CA LEU A 24 -0.89 -9.96 -4.84
C LEU A 24 -0.47 -8.70 -5.62
N GLN A 25 -0.15 -8.85 -6.91
CA GLN A 25 0.14 -7.71 -7.78
C GLN A 25 -1.06 -6.77 -7.95
N SER A 26 -2.27 -7.33 -8.03
CA SER A 26 -3.50 -6.53 -8.07
C SER A 26 -3.68 -5.72 -6.79
N TYR A 27 -3.46 -6.32 -5.62
CA TYR A 27 -3.52 -5.61 -4.34
C TYR A 27 -2.46 -4.51 -4.24
N GLN A 28 -1.25 -4.76 -4.72
CA GLN A 28 -0.21 -3.73 -4.78
C GLN A 28 -0.66 -2.54 -5.63
N GLY A 29 -1.29 -2.78 -6.78
CA GLY A 29 -1.88 -1.73 -7.63
C GLY A 29 -2.96 -0.93 -6.89
N GLN A 30 -3.84 -1.60 -6.16
CA GLN A 30 -4.89 -0.93 -5.37
C GLN A 30 -4.32 -0.04 -4.26
N VAL A 31 -3.23 -0.45 -3.62
CA VAL A 31 -2.54 0.39 -2.62
C VAL A 31 -1.97 1.64 -3.29
N HIS A 32 -1.33 1.52 -4.44
CA HIS A 32 -0.83 2.68 -5.19
C HIS A 32 -1.95 3.66 -5.58
N GLU A 33 -3.06 3.15 -6.12
CA GLU A 33 -4.22 3.97 -6.49
C GLU A 33 -4.79 4.72 -5.27
N ALA A 34 -4.96 4.03 -4.14
CA ALA A 34 -5.43 4.63 -2.90
C ALA A 34 -4.47 5.72 -2.39
N MET A 35 -3.16 5.49 -2.49
CA MET A 35 -2.15 6.47 -2.08
C MET A 35 -2.08 7.68 -3.01
N GLU A 36 -2.29 7.52 -4.31
CA GLU A 36 -2.40 8.65 -5.24
C GLU A 36 -3.59 9.55 -4.90
N GLU A 37 -4.76 8.96 -4.63
CA GLU A 37 -5.96 9.69 -4.21
C GLU A 37 -5.72 10.40 -2.87
N PHE A 38 -5.15 9.69 -1.90
CA PHE A 38 -4.81 10.23 -0.58
C PHE A 38 -3.87 11.44 -0.70
N GLN A 39 -2.77 11.32 -1.44
CA GLN A 39 -1.84 12.42 -1.69
C GLN A 39 -2.50 13.60 -2.42
N GLY A 40 -3.44 13.31 -3.33
CA GLY A 40 -4.28 14.33 -3.96
C GLY A 40 -5.06 15.14 -2.92
N GLY A 41 -5.73 14.45 -2.00
CA GLY A 41 -6.47 15.06 -0.89
C GLY A 41 -5.58 15.89 0.04
N ILE A 42 -4.42 15.34 0.44
CA ILE A 42 -3.43 16.03 1.28
C ILE A 42 -2.93 17.32 0.63
N ARG A 43 -2.58 17.29 -0.66
CA ARG A 43 -2.17 18.51 -1.39
C ARG A 43 -3.26 19.57 -1.40
N GLY A 44 -4.52 19.16 -1.62
CA GLY A 44 -5.66 20.06 -1.56
C GLY A 44 -5.86 20.68 -0.17
N PHE A 45 -5.73 19.87 0.88
CA PHE A 45 -5.79 20.32 2.26
C PHE A 45 -4.69 21.34 2.58
N TYR A 46 -3.43 21.06 2.25
CA TYR A 46 -2.33 21.99 2.52
C TYR A 46 -2.48 23.31 1.80
N ARG A 47 -2.95 23.28 0.55
CA ARG A 47 -3.25 24.51 -0.17
C ARG A 47 -4.31 25.35 0.56
N ALA A 48 -5.41 24.73 0.97
CA ALA A 48 -6.48 25.43 1.68
C ALA A 48 -6.01 25.97 3.05
N ASN A 49 -5.18 25.20 3.76
CA ASN A 49 -4.52 25.61 4.99
C ASN A 49 -3.66 26.86 4.79
N ASP A 50 -2.78 26.85 3.79
CA ASP A 50 -1.86 27.95 3.51
C ASP A 50 -2.59 29.23 3.09
N GLU A 51 -3.73 29.09 2.40
CA GLU A 51 -4.59 30.20 2.00
C GLU A 51 -5.41 30.78 3.17
N SER A 52 -5.78 29.98 4.18
CA SER A 52 -6.78 30.38 5.20
C SER A 52 -6.18 30.69 6.58
N ILE A 53 -5.26 29.85 7.06
CA ILE A 53 -4.75 29.88 8.43
C ILE A 53 -3.94 31.13 8.80
N PRO A 54 -3.19 31.79 7.88
CA PRO A 54 -2.46 33.02 8.23
C PRO A 54 -3.34 34.13 8.83
N TYR A 55 -4.65 34.13 8.52
CA TYR A 55 -5.59 35.14 9.00
C TYR A 55 -6.27 34.78 10.34
N TRP A 56 -6.10 33.56 10.82
CA TRP A 56 -6.71 33.10 12.07
C TRP A 56 -5.88 33.57 13.27
N GLN A 57 -6.55 33.91 14.37
CA GLN A 57 -5.94 34.37 15.61
C GLN A 57 -6.73 33.86 16.84
N GLY A 58 -6.08 33.87 18.00
CA GLY A 58 -6.67 33.49 19.28
C GLY A 58 -6.94 31.99 19.40
N GLU A 59 -7.83 31.63 20.33
CA GLU A 59 -8.10 30.24 20.74
C GLU A 59 -8.48 29.32 19.57
N ALA A 60 -9.17 29.83 18.55
CA ALA A 60 -9.53 29.05 17.36
C ALA A 60 -8.30 28.60 16.56
N ARG A 61 -7.27 29.45 16.47
CA ARG A 61 -6.00 29.09 15.83
C ARG A 61 -5.26 28.04 16.64
N GLU A 62 -5.15 28.24 17.94
CA GLU A 62 -4.45 27.29 18.82
C GLU A 62 -5.11 25.91 18.76
N ALA A 63 -6.44 25.85 18.83
CA ALA A 63 -7.19 24.60 18.68
C ALA A 63 -6.97 23.94 17.32
N TYR A 64 -6.92 24.74 16.24
CA TYR A 64 -6.63 24.23 14.90
C TYR A 64 -5.21 23.65 14.80
N GLU A 65 -4.20 24.31 15.36
CA GLU A 65 -2.80 23.86 15.31
C GLU A 65 -2.62 22.48 15.96
N TRP A 66 -3.37 22.18 17.04
CA TRP A 66 -3.43 20.84 17.63
C TRP A 66 -3.99 19.80 16.67
N VAL A 67 -5.15 20.09 16.05
CA VAL A 67 -5.76 19.18 15.06
C VAL A 67 -4.84 18.99 13.86
N TYR A 68 -4.18 20.05 13.40
CA TYR A 68 -3.24 19.99 12.28
C TYR A 68 -2.04 19.09 12.58
N ALA A 69 -1.48 19.17 13.80
CA ALA A 69 -0.39 18.30 14.23
C ALA A 69 -0.83 16.82 14.27
N ASP A 70 -2.03 16.53 14.76
CA ASP A 70 -2.58 15.17 14.76
C ASP A 70 -2.78 14.65 13.33
N LEU A 71 -3.31 15.49 12.43
CA LEU A 71 -3.48 15.15 11.02
C LEU A 71 -2.14 14.82 10.34
N LYS A 72 -1.09 15.62 10.61
CA LYS A 72 0.28 15.34 10.13
C LYS A 72 0.81 14.00 10.60
N GLN A 73 0.55 13.64 11.86
CA GLN A 73 0.95 12.36 12.40
C GLN A 73 0.18 11.21 11.74
N ILE A 74 -1.13 11.38 11.50
CA ILE A 74 -1.95 10.38 10.81
C ILE A 74 -1.48 10.20 9.37
N GLU A 75 -1.17 11.27 8.64
CA GLU A 75 -0.61 11.21 7.29
C GLU A 75 0.66 10.38 7.23
N ALA A 76 1.65 10.70 8.08
CA ALA A 76 2.90 9.96 8.13
C ALA A 76 2.70 8.46 8.47
N ARG A 77 1.71 8.14 9.31
CA ARG A 77 1.36 6.74 9.64
C ARG A 77 0.73 6.02 8.46
N ILE A 78 -0.13 6.69 7.70
CA ILE A 78 -0.76 6.13 6.50
C ILE A 78 0.32 5.83 5.45
N GLU A 79 1.22 6.79 5.19
CA GLU A 79 2.33 6.60 4.26
C GLU A 79 3.21 5.42 4.66
N ALA A 80 3.65 5.36 5.92
CA ALA A 80 4.47 4.26 6.41
C ALA A 80 3.74 2.89 6.31
N THR A 81 2.44 2.86 6.62
CA THR A 81 1.65 1.62 6.52
C THR A 81 1.51 1.15 5.07
N ALA A 82 1.36 2.08 4.12
CA ALA A 82 1.29 1.75 2.71
C ALA A 82 2.62 1.19 2.19
N ASP A 83 3.74 1.80 2.56
CA ASP A 83 5.08 1.33 2.22
C ASP A 83 5.34 -0.08 2.79
N GLU A 84 5.03 -0.29 4.08
CA GLU A 84 5.16 -1.60 4.74
C GLU A 84 4.33 -2.68 4.04
N LEU A 85 3.11 -2.36 3.61
CA LEU A 85 2.24 -3.29 2.90
C LEU A 85 2.77 -3.64 1.51
N ILE A 86 3.25 -2.66 0.74
CA ILE A 86 3.86 -2.87 -0.58
C ILE A 86 5.10 -3.76 -0.45
N ASP A 87 5.91 -3.50 0.56
CA ASP A 87 7.11 -4.28 0.86
C ASP A 87 6.77 -5.74 1.22
N GLU A 88 5.75 -5.96 2.05
CA GLU A 88 5.33 -7.30 2.43
C GLU A 88 4.75 -8.09 1.25
N ILE A 89 3.93 -7.45 0.42
CA ILE A 89 3.43 -8.03 -0.82
C ILE A 89 4.60 -8.42 -1.74
N SER A 90 5.59 -7.54 -1.89
CA SER A 90 6.77 -7.78 -2.71
C SER A 90 7.60 -8.96 -2.20
N ARG A 91 7.78 -9.07 -0.87
CA ARG A 91 8.43 -10.22 -0.23
C ARG A 91 7.69 -11.53 -0.50
N GLU A 92 6.37 -11.54 -0.39
CA GLU A 92 5.58 -12.75 -0.62
C GLU A 92 5.61 -13.18 -2.09
N ILE A 93 5.53 -12.23 -3.04
CA ILE A 93 5.72 -12.52 -4.47
C ILE A 93 7.10 -13.15 -4.72
N ALA A 94 8.16 -12.61 -4.12
CA ALA A 94 9.50 -13.17 -4.25
C ALA A 94 9.59 -14.60 -3.68
N ARG A 95 8.92 -14.86 -2.55
CA ARG A 95 8.82 -16.21 -1.96
C ARG A 95 8.12 -17.19 -2.90
N LEU A 96 6.99 -16.80 -3.49
CA LEU A 96 6.24 -17.63 -4.44
C LEU A 96 7.04 -17.92 -5.71
N ARG A 97 7.81 -16.95 -6.22
CA ARG A 97 8.72 -17.18 -7.36
C ARG A 97 9.77 -18.24 -7.04
N ARG A 98 10.41 -18.15 -5.88
CA ARG A 98 11.39 -19.16 -5.45
C ARG A 98 10.75 -20.54 -5.34
N MET A 99 9.54 -20.63 -4.80
CA MET A 99 8.81 -21.90 -4.73
C MET A 99 8.54 -22.49 -6.12
N ILE A 100 8.29 -21.67 -7.16
CA ILE A 100 8.16 -22.16 -8.55
C ILE A 100 9.50 -22.68 -9.09
N GLU A 101 10.60 -21.98 -8.81
CA GLU A 101 11.95 -22.39 -9.24
C GLU A 101 12.39 -23.72 -8.62
N GLU A 102 11.89 -24.04 -7.42
CA GLU A 102 12.17 -25.27 -6.68
C GLU A 102 11.25 -26.46 -7.04
N LEU A 103 10.21 -26.26 -7.85
CA LEU A 103 9.29 -27.32 -8.31
C LEU A 103 9.92 -28.24 -9.36
#